data_AF-A0A7W0R8B2-F1
#
_entry.id   AF-A0A7W0R8B2-F1
#
_cell.length_a   1.000
_cell.length_b   1.000
_cell.length_c   1.000
_cell.angle_alpha   90.00
_cell.angle_beta   90.00
_cell.angle_gamma   90.00
#
_symmetry.space_group_name_H-M   'P 1'
#
loop_
_entity.id
_entity.type
_entity.pdbx_description
1 polymer ?
#
loop_
_entity_poly.entity_id
_entity_poly.type
_entity_poly.pdbx_seq_one_letter_code
_entity_poly.pdbx_strand_id
1 'polypeptide(L)'
;MSRVYALCALLLCLAVPIAATVVVPAEFREIVSGSQIIVYGRVIEVQSEWVDGRRRIDSLVTIQPSAFYRGTPTATVTFRIPGGQVG
;
A
#
# COMPACT_ATOMS: atom_id res chain seq x y z
N MET A 1 -22.63 33.26 28.52
CA MET A 1 -22.97 32.73 27.19
C MET A 1 -21.85 33.00 26.16
N SER A 2 -21.23 34.18 26.09
CA SER A 2 -20.12 34.48 25.14
C SER A 2 -18.89 33.57 25.26
N ARG A 3 -18.50 33.18 26.49
CA ARG A 3 -17.35 32.30 26.74
C ARG A 3 -17.53 30.89 26.15
N VAL A 4 -18.75 30.40 26.08
CA VAL A 4 -19.07 29.08 25.52
C VAL A 4 -18.90 29.10 24.00
N TYR A 5 -19.35 30.17 23.32
CA TYR A 5 -19.14 30.34 21.88
C TYR A 5 -17.66 30.48 21.52
N ALA A 6 -16.88 31.21 22.32
CA ALA A 6 -15.44 31.34 22.13
C ALA A 6 -14.71 29.98 22.26
N LEU A 7 -15.12 29.16 23.24
CA LEU A 7 -14.57 27.82 23.43
C LEU A 7 -14.93 26.87 22.27
N CYS A 8 -16.18 26.91 21.80
CA CYS A 8 -16.61 26.12 20.64
C CYS A 8 -15.85 26.52 19.36
N ALA A 9 -15.66 27.82 19.12
CA ALA A 9 -14.92 28.30 17.96
C ALA A 9 -13.44 27.87 18.02
N LEU A 10 -12.82 27.92 19.20
CA LEU A 10 -11.44 27.45 19.40
C LEU A 10 -11.31 25.94 19.13
N LEU A 11 -12.25 25.13 19.62
CA LEU A 11 -12.28 23.68 19.39
C LEU A 11 -12.44 23.33 17.91
N LEU A 12 -13.28 24.08 17.18
CA LEU A 12 -13.45 23.92 15.73
C LEU A 12 -12.18 24.25 14.95
N CYS A 13 -11.42 25.28 15.35
CA CYS A 13 -10.13 25.60 14.74
C CYS A 13 -9.03 24.57 15.02
N LEU A 14 -9.14 23.83 16.13
CA LEU A 14 -8.20 22.76 16.52
C LEU A 14 -8.58 21.39 15.96
N ALA A 15 -9.72 21.27 15.27
CA ALA A 15 -10.14 20.03 14.65
C ALA A 15 -9.22 19.69 13.46
N VAL A 16 -8.32 18.73 13.66
CA VAL A 16 -7.52 18.15 12.58
C VAL A 16 -8.47 17.35 11.67
N PRO A 17 -8.45 17.56 10.34
CA PRO A 17 -9.23 16.75 9.43
C PRO A 17 -8.73 15.30 9.52
N ILE A 18 -9.54 14.43 10.12
CA ILE A 18 -9.34 12.99 10.04
C ILE A 18 -9.72 12.61 8.61
N ALA A 19 -8.70 12.54 7.74
CA ALA A 19 -8.86 11.97 6.42
C ALA A 19 -9.11 10.47 6.58
N ALA A 20 -10.39 10.08 6.55
CA ALA A 20 -10.76 8.68 6.48
C ALA A 20 -10.37 8.17 5.09
N THR A 21 -9.26 7.43 5.01
CA THR A 21 -8.84 6.77 3.78
C THR A 21 -9.81 5.63 3.49
N VAL A 22 -10.73 5.83 2.55
CA VAL A 22 -11.60 4.75 2.05
C VAL A 22 -10.83 3.98 0.99
N VAL A 23 -10.41 2.76 1.31
CA VAL A 23 -9.84 1.83 0.32
C VAL A 23 -11.01 1.16 -0.39
N VAL A 24 -11.36 1.65 -1.58
CA VAL A 24 -12.29 0.96 -2.47
C VAL A 24 -11.53 -0.20 -3.13
N PRO A 25 -11.91 -1.47 -2.91
CA PRO A 25 -11.30 -2.59 -3.62
C PRO A 25 -11.53 -2.41 -5.11
N ALA A 26 -10.45 -2.47 -5.90
CA ALA A 26 -10.59 -2.52 -7.36
C ALA A 26 -11.34 -3.80 -7.76
N GLU A 27 -12.23 -3.70 -8.75
CA GLU A 27 -12.93 -4.88 -9.24
C GLU A 27 -11.94 -5.85 -9.89
N PHE A 28 -12.18 -7.17 -9.77
CA PHE A 28 -11.27 -8.18 -10.30
C PHE A 28 -10.90 -7.96 -11.77
N ARG A 29 -11.87 -7.56 -12.59
CA ARG A 29 -11.66 -7.26 -14.01
C ARG A 29 -10.70 -6.09 -14.21
N GLU A 30 -10.84 -5.05 -13.40
CA GLU A 30 -9.97 -3.88 -13.42
C GLU A 30 -8.53 -4.28 -13.08
N ILE A 31 -8.34 -5.04 -12.00
CA ILE A 31 -7.02 -5.57 -11.58
C ILE A 31 -6.36 -6.37 -12.70
N VAL A 32 -7.09 -7.30 -13.31
CA VAL A 32 -6.55 -8.13 -14.40
C VAL A 32 -6.20 -7.29 -15.63
N SER A 33 -7.04 -6.31 -15.97
CA SER A 33 -6.83 -5.47 -17.15
C SER A 33 -5.64 -4.51 -16.98
N GLY A 34 -5.45 -3.94 -15.79
CA GLY A 34 -4.36 -3.01 -15.46
C GLY A 34 -3.03 -3.69 -15.14
N SER A 35 -3.00 -5.00 -14.94
CA SER A 35 -1.78 -5.73 -14.60
C SER A 35 -0.84 -5.87 -15.80
N GLN A 36 0.43 -5.53 -15.60
CA GLN A 36 1.50 -5.75 -16.59
C GLN A 36 1.98 -7.22 -16.59
N ILE A 37 2.01 -7.84 -15.41
CA ILE A 37 2.46 -9.20 -15.19
C ILE A 37 1.42 -9.91 -14.32
N ILE A 38 1.07 -11.14 -14.66
CA ILE A 38 0.21 -12.00 -13.86
C ILE A 38 0.89 -13.38 -13.78
N VAL A 39 1.28 -13.78 -12.57
CA VAL A 39 1.98 -15.04 -12.32
C VAL A 39 1.33 -15.80 -11.18
N TYR A 40 1.41 -17.12 -11.25
CA TYR A 40 1.16 -18.01 -10.13
C TYR A 40 2.46 -18.70 -9.76
N GLY A 41 2.82 -18.66 -8.48
CA GLY A 41 4.10 -19.16 -8.03
C GLY A 41 4.26 -19.09 -6.52
N ARG A 42 5.46 -19.42 -6.06
CA ARG A 42 5.82 -19.41 -4.64
C ARG A 42 6.58 -18.14 -4.31
N VAL A 43 6.20 -17.47 -3.23
CA VAL A 43 7.05 -16.43 -2.62
C VAL A 43 8.28 -17.11 -2.04
N ILE A 44 9.46 -16.73 -2.52
CA ILE A 44 10.74 -17.30 -2.07
C ILE A 44 11.51 -16.36 -1.15
N GLU A 45 11.18 -15.06 -1.17
CA GLU A 45 11.87 -14.05 -0.38
C GLU A 45 10.97 -12.83 -0.12
N VAL A 46 11.05 -12.29 1.09
CA VAL A 46 10.42 -11.03 1.50
C VAL A 46 11.42 -10.24 2.32
N GLN A 47 11.75 -9.03 1.87
CA GLN A 47 12.67 -8.13 2.56
C GLN A 47 11.96 -6.80 2.87
N SER A 48 12.03 -6.33 4.12
CA SER A 48 11.49 -5.01 4.50
C SER A 48 12.61 -3.97 4.49
N GLU A 49 12.37 -2.84 3.84
CA GLU A 49 13.32 -1.74 3.74
C GLU A 49 12.69 -0.42 4.16
N TRP A 50 13.49 0.44 4.80
CA TRP A 50 13.13 1.83 5.03
C TRP A 50 13.30 2.63 3.75
N VAL A 51 12.22 3.25 3.30
CA VAL A 51 12.18 4.11 2.11
C VAL A 51 11.86 5.54 2.54
N ASP A 52 12.13 6.51 1.67
CA ASP A 52 11.89 7.94 1.91
C ASP A 52 12.56 8.48 3.19
N GLY A 53 13.82 8.09 3.43
CA GLY A 53 14.59 8.57 4.58
C GLY A 53 14.03 8.10 5.93
N ARG A 54 13.56 6.84 6.01
CA ARG A 54 12.92 6.21 7.18
C ARG A 54 11.51 6.71 7.50
N ARG A 55 10.80 7.23 6.50
CA ARG A 55 9.40 7.68 6.67
C ARG A 55 8.38 6.62 6.32
N ARG A 56 8.78 5.60 5.54
CA ARG A 56 7.93 4.48 5.13
C ARG A 56 8.73 3.20 5.16
N ILE A 57 8.04 2.09 5.44
CA ILE A 57 8.56 0.75 5.27
C ILE A 57 7.88 0.17 4.03
N ASP A 58 8.67 -0.33 3.09
CA ASP A 58 8.17 -1.11 1.96
C ASP A 58 8.74 -2.53 2.02
N SER A 59 7.97 -3.50 1.52
CA SER A 59 8.39 -4.90 1.39
C SER A 59 8.72 -5.21 -0.06
N LEU A 60 9.94 -5.67 -0.34
CA LEU A 60 10.29 -6.31 -1.61
C LEU A 60 9.95 -7.79 -1.52
N VAL A 61 9.07 -8.24 -2.40
CA VAL A 61 8.61 -9.63 -2.48
C VAL A 61 9.14 -10.24 -3.78
N THR A 62 9.89 -11.34 -3.65
CA THR A 62 10.36 -12.13 -4.80
C THR A 62 9.57 -13.43 -4.90
N ILE A 63 9.02 -13.67 -6.09
CA ILE A 63 8.26 -14.87 -6.44
C ILE A 63 9.08 -15.70 -7.42
N GLN A 64 9.10 -17.01 -7.21
CA GLN A 64 9.45 -18.02 -8.20
C GLN A 64 8.17 -18.47 -8.93
N PRO A 65 7.97 -18.06 -10.20
CA PRO A 65 6.75 -18.39 -10.94
C PRO A 65 6.70 -19.88 -11.32
N SER A 66 5.54 -20.49 -11.11
CA SER A 66 5.18 -21.82 -11.65
C SER A 66 4.39 -21.72 -12.95
N ALA A 67 3.66 -20.61 -13.14
CA ALA A 67 2.93 -20.30 -14.37
C ALA A 67 2.91 -18.79 -14.61
N PHE A 68 3.01 -18.41 -15.90
CA PHE A 68 2.79 -17.04 -16.37
C PHE A 68 1.46 -16.97 -17.12
N TYR A 69 0.59 -16.08 -16.68
CA TYR A 69 -0.68 -15.78 -17.35
C TYR A 69 -0.61 -14.48 -18.16
N ARG A 70 0.33 -13.58 -17.83
CA ARG A 70 0.62 -12.34 -18.56
C ARG A 70 2.04 -11.85 -18.29
N GLY A 71 2.67 -11.25 -19.29
CA GLY A 71 4.02 -10.70 -19.22
C GLY A 71 5.07 -11.66 -19.80
N THR A 72 6.33 -11.23 -19.80
CA THR A 72 7.45 -12.04 -20.30
C THR A 72 7.89 -13.06 -19.24
N PRO A 73 8.00 -14.36 -19.60
CA PRO A 73 8.50 -15.37 -18.68
C PRO A 73 9.91 -15.05 -18.17
N THR A 74 10.12 -15.21 -16.86
CA THR A 74 11.39 -15.02 -16.17
C THR A 74 11.52 -16.01 -15.00
N ALA A 75 12.75 -16.26 -14.55
CA ALA A 75 13.02 -17.17 -13.44
C ALA A 75 12.44 -16.67 -12.10
N THR A 76 12.45 -15.35 -11.89
CA THR A 76 11.92 -14.69 -10.69
C THR A 76 11.24 -13.37 -11.04
N VAL A 77 10.23 -13.00 -10.25
CA VAL A 77 9.54 -11.71 -10.32
C VAL A 77 9.64 -11.04 -8.96
N THR A 78 10.25 -9.86 -8.91
CA THR A 78 10.34 -9.06 -7.69
C THR A 78 9.49 -7.79 -7.83
N PHE A 79 8.68 -7.51 -6.83
CA PHE A 79 7.85 -6.31 -6.78
C PHE A 79 7.79 -5.74 -5.37
N ARG A 80 7.44 -4.46 -5.29
CA ARG A 80 7.39 -3.70 -4.05
C ARG A 80 5.96 -3.54 -3.56
N ILE A 81 5.74 -3.76 -2.28
CA ILE A 81 4.46 -3.60 -1.60
C ILE A 81 4.64 -2.57 -0.49
N PRO A 82 3.82 -1.50 -0.43
CA PRO A 82 3.83 -0.58 0.70
C PRO A 82 3.50 -1.29 2.01
N GLY A 83 4.25 -0.98 3.06
CA GLY A 83 4.14 -1.61 4.37
C GLY A 83 5.16 -2.73 4.59
N GLY A 84 5.17 -3.25 5.81
CA GLY A 84 6.15 -4.23 6.28
C GLY A 84 6.44 -4.02 7.76
N GLN A 85 7.36 -4.80 8.32
CA GLN A 85 7.84 -4.62 9.69
C GLN A 85 9.37 -4.59 9.67
N VAL A 86 9.94 -3.50 10.19
CA VAL A 86 11.37 -3.40 10.46
C VAL A 86 11.54 -3.35 11.98
N GLY A 87 12.30 -4.30 12.52
CA GLY A 87 12.63 -4.43 13.94
C GLY A 87 13.98 -3.82 14.28
#